data_AF-A0A536UTL3-F1
#
_entry.id   AF-A0A536UTL3-F1
#
_cell.length_a   1.000
_cell.length_b   1.000
_cell.length_c   1.000
_cell.angle_alpha   90.00
_cell.angle_beta   90.00
_cell.angle_gamma   90.00
#
_symmetry.space_group_name_H-M   'P 1'
#
loop_
_entity.id
_entity.type
_entity.pdbx_description
1 polymer ?
#
loop_
_entity_poly.entity_id
_entity_poly.type
_entity_poly.pdbx_seq_one_letter_code
_entity_poly.pdbx_strand_id
1 'polypeptide(L)'
;MIEILAVLGVPVAGALVLATIGHRDQAAMVNVCVCLATFLSAVALTVRVISQGPLLVLDRLFFVDSFNVFLVALTAFIGFTTSIFSRPYMRIERDHGRLTPARLRLYHSMFQVFNFTMLLALLTNNMGILWVALEAATLATVLLVSLYRTPASLE
;
A
#
# COMPACT_ATOMS: atom_id res chain seq x y z
N MET A 1 4.51 6.83 -18.14
CA MET A 1 3.04 6.64 -18.15
C MET A 1 2.65 5.28 -17.62
N ILE A 2 3.20 4.19 -18.18
CA ILE A 2 2.93 2.82 -17.73
C ILE A 2 3.37 2.61 -16.27
N GLU A 3 4.45 3.26 -15.85
CA GLU A 3 5.04 3.13 -14.51
C GLU A 3 4.11 3.69 -13.42
N ILE A 4 3.51 4.87 -13.64
CA ILE A 4 2.55 5.46 -12.69
C ILE A 4 1.32 4.57 -12.55
N LEU A 5 0.81 4.06 -13.68
CA LEU A 5 -0.32 3.12 -13.68
C LEU A 5 0.03 1.83 -12.95
N ALA A 6 1.27 1.33 -13.06
CA ALA A 6 1.72 0.17 -12.32
C ALA A 6 1.85 0.45 -10.81
N VAL A 7 2.45 1.58 -10.43
CA VAL A 7 2.62 1.98 -9.02
C VAL A 7 1.28 2.10 -8.30
N LEU A 8 0.25 2.61 -8.97
CA LEU A 8 -1.10 2.75 -8.40
C LEU A 8 -1.97 1.51 -8.58
N GLY A 9 -1.88 0.85 -9.74
CA GLY A 9 -2.73 -0.29 -10.09
C GLY A 9 -2.37 -1.57 -9.35
N VAL A 10 -1.08 -1.82 -9.07
CA VAL A 10 -0.64 -3.03 -8.38
C VAL A 10 -1.18 -3.12 -6.95
N PRO A 11 -1.10 -2.06 -6.11
CA PRO A 11 -1.74 -2.05 -4.79
C PRO A 11 -3.26 -2.26 -4.84
N VAL A 12 -3.97 -1.63 -5.78
CA VAL A 12 -5.43 -1.80 -5.92
C VAL A 12 -5.79 -3.24 -6.29
N ALA A 13 -5.11 -3.81 -7.28
CA ALA A 13 -5.28 -5.21 -7.64
C ALA A 13 -4.94 -6.14 -6.47
N GLY A 14 -3.86 -5.85 -5.74
CA GLY A 14 -3.47 -6.56 -4.54
C GLY A 14 -4.54 -6.51 -3.45
N ALA A 15 -5.14 -5.36 -3.20
CA ALA A 15 -6.22 -5.20 -2.22
C ALA A 15 -7.44 -6.06 -2.55
N LEU A 16 -7.85 -6.10 -3.83
CA LEU A 16 -8.96 -6.92 -4.31
C LEU A 16 -8.64 -8.43 -4.25
N VAL A 17 -7.44 -8.81 -4.70
CA VAL A 17 -6.97 -10.20 -4.65
C VAL A 17 -6.87 -10.69 -3.20
N LEU A 18 -6.31 -9.90 -2.28
CA LEU A 18 -6.20 -10.29 -0.87
C LEU A 18 -7.57 -10.30 -0.16
N ALA A 19 -8.51 -9.45 -0.61
CA ALA A 19 -9.90 -9.52 -0.15
C ALA A 19 -10.62 -10.82 -0.57
N THR A 20 -10.19 -11.47 -1.66
CA THR A 20 -10.76 -12.75 -2.12
C THR A 20 -10.01 -13.98 -1.59
N ILE A 21 -8.67 -13.94 -1.52
CA ILE A 21 -7.83 -15.05 -1.02
C ILE A 21 -8.07 -15.30 0.48
N GLY A 22 -8.32 -14.24 1.26
CA GLY A 22 -8.72 -14.35 2.65
C GLY A 22 -7.61 -14.80 3.60
N HIS A 23 -7.81 -15.96 4.26
CA HIS A 23 -7.10 -16.38 5.49
C HIS A 23 -6.06 -17.45 5.26
N ARG A 24 -5.83 -17.79 4.00
CA ARG A 24 -4.87 -18.81 3.61
C ARG A 24 -3.47 -18.30 3.88
N ASP A 25 -2.56 -19.20 4.24
CA ASP A 25 -1.15 -18.85 4.51
C ASP A 25 -0.46 -18.22 3.28
N GLN A 26 -1.02 -18.46 2.09
CA GLN A 26 -0.60 -17.85 0.83
C GLN A 26 -0.89 -16.34 0.78
N ALA A 27 -1.87 -15.80 1.51
CA ALA A 27 -2.22 -14.38 1.47
C ALA A 27 -1.04 -13.49 1.86
N ALA A 28 -0.29 -13.87 2.88
CA ALA A 28 0.90 -13.14 3.29
C ALA A 28 2.00 -13.17 2.21
N MET A 29 2.16 -14.28 1.49
CA MET A 29 3.12 -14.38 0.38
C MET A 29 2.69 -13.52 -0.81
N VAL A 30 1.40 -13.55 -1.16
CA VAL A 30 0.83 -12.67 -2.20
C VAL A 30 1.03 -11.20 -1.82
N ASN A 31 0.80 -10.83 -0.56
CA ASN A 31 1.03 -9.47 -0.07
C ASN A 31 2.48 -9.01 -0.29
N VAL A 32 3.46 -9.87 0.03
CA VAL A 32 4.88 -9.58 -0.21
C VAL A 32 5.17 -9.44 -1.71
N CYS A 33 4.64 -10.33 -2.55
CA CYS A 33 4.82 -10.26 -4.00
C CYS A 33 4.23 -8.98 -4.59
N VAL A 34 3.03 -8.56 -4.15
CA VAL A 34 2.39 -7.31 -4.55
C VAL A 34 3.25 -6.12 -4.12
N CYS A 35 3.72 -6.08 -2.87
CA CYS A 35 4.57 -4.98 -2.41
C CYS A 35 5.92 -4.93 -3.14
N LEU A 36 6.50 -6.08 -3.47
CA LEU A 36 7.71 -6.15 -4.29
C LEU A 36 7.45 -5.60 -5.69
N ALA A 37 6.34 -5.97 -6.33
CA ALA A 37 5.97 -5.46 -7.64
C ALA A 37 5.72 -3.94 -7.61
N THR A 38 5.06 -3.43 -6.57
CA THR A 38 4.90 -1.98 -6.35
C THR A 38 6.25 -1.29 -6.16
N PHE A 39 7.16 -1.87 -5.38
CA PHE A 39 8.50 -1.32 -5.17
C PHE A 39 9.33 -1.29 -6.45
N LEU A 40 9.34 -2.37 -7.23
CA LEU A 40 10.03 -2.40 -8.53
C LEU A 40 9.43 -1.37 -9.50
N SER A 41 8.11 -1.19 -9.49
CA SER A 41 7.43 -0.17 -10.29
C SER A 41 7.82 1.24 -9.85
N ALA A 42 7.94 1.48 -8.55
CA ALA A 42 8.40 2.76 -7.99
C ALA A 42 9.85 3.05 -8.37
N VAL A 43 10.74 2.05 -8.29
CA VAL A 43 12.14 2.17 -8.73
C VAL A 43 12.22 2.48 -10.23
N ALA A 44 11.42 1.80 -11.06
CA ALA A 44 11.35 2.09 -12.50
C ALA A 44 10.88 3.53 -12.77
N LEU A 45 9.88 4.01 -12.02
CA LEU A 45 9.43 5.40 -12.09
C LEU A 45 10.55 6.38 -11.67
N THR A 46 11.29 6.09 -10.60
CA THR A 46 12.43 6.90 -10.14
C THR A 46 13.51 7.00 -11.21
N VAL A 47 13.94 5.88 -11.79
CA VAL A 47 14.96 5.86 -12.86
C VAL A 47 14.49 6.70 -14.05
N ARG A 48 13.21 6.61 -14.40
CA ARG A 48 12.64 7.40 -15.50
C ARG A 48 12.65 8.90 -15.21
N VAL A 49 12.20 9.32 -14.03
CA VAL A 49 12.15 10.75 -13.66
C VAL A 49 13.56 11.35 -13.58
N ILE A 50 14.53 10.60 -13.05
CA ILE A 50 15.93 11.06 -12.97
C ILE A 50 16.55 11.21 -14.37
N SER A 51 16.22 10.32 -15.30
CA SER A 51 16.81 10.33 -16.66
C SER A 51 16.11 11.26 -17.64
N GLN A 52 14.79 11.43 -17.55
CA GLN A 52 13.97 12.18 -18.52
C GLN A 52 13.41 13.49 -17.96
N GLY A 53 13.55 13.73 -16.67
CA GLY A 53 12.97 14.90 -15.98
C GLY A 53 11.53 14.67 -15.48
N PRO A 54 10.88 15.74 -14.99
CA PRO A 54 9.54 15.66 -14.40
C PRO A 54 8.47 15.15 -15.37
N LEU A 55 7.52 14.39 -14.86
CA LEU A 55 6.43 13.80 -15.64
C LEU A 55 5.09 14.42 -15.25
N LEU A 56 4.34 14.86 -16.26
CA LEU A 56 2.92 15.21 -16.16
C LEU A 56 2.12 14.15 -16.92
N VAL A 57 1.14 13.53 -16.25
CA VAL A 57 0.33 12.44 -16.83
C VAL A 57 -1.15 12.71 -16.57
N LEU A 58 -2.01 12.24 -17.48
CA LEU A 58 -3.47 12.37 -17.44
C LEU A 58 -3.93 13.83 -17.25
N ASP A 59 -3.74 14.68 -18.26
CA ASP A 59 -4.17 16.09 -18.22
C ASP A 59 -3.73 16.87 -16.97
N ARG A 60 -2.50 16.60 -16.50
CA ARG A 60 -1.87 17.20 -15.30
C ARG A 60 -2.49 16.76 -13.96
N LEU A 61 -3.28 15.68 -13.94
CA LEU A 61 -3.80 15.08 -12.71
C LEU A 61 -2.70 14.45 -11.84
N PHE A 62 -1.63 13.94 -12.47
CA PHE A 62 -0.46 13.39 -11.79
C PHE A 62 0.79 14.17 -12.17
N PHE A 63 1.54 14.59 -11.16
CA PHE A 63 2.80 15.30 -11.31
C PHE A 63 3.87 14.59 -10.49
N VAL A 64 4.96 14.21 -11.15
CA VAL A 64 6.07 13.51 -10.52
C VAL A 64 7.36 14.25 -10.85
N ASP A 65 8.00 14.80 -9.83
CA ASP A 65 9.30 15.45 -9.92
C ASP A 65 10.38 14.66 -9.17
N SER A 66 11.62 15.15 -9.23
CA SER A 66 12.77 14.49 -8.61
C SER A 66 12.67 14.41 -7.08
N PHE A 67 11.89 15.27 -6.44
CA PHE A 67 11.70 15.26 -4.99
C PHE A 67 10.64 14.23 -4.58
N ASN A 68 9.47 14.28 -5.21
CA ASN A 68 8.35 13.40 -4.92
C ASN A 68 8.67 11.95 -5.26
N VAL A 69 9.36 11.71 -6.38
CA VAL A 69 9.68 10.33 -6.81
C VAL A 69 10.59 9.60 -5.82
N PHE A 70 11.41 10.33 -5.07
CA PHE A 70 12.19 9.78 -3.97
C PHE A 70 11.28 9.33 -2.81
N LEU A 71 10.30 10.15 -2.43
CA LEU A 71 9.32 9.80 -1.39
C LEU A 71 8.49 8.58 -1.81
N VAL A 72 8.07 8.51 -3.08
CA VAL A 72 7.35 7.35 -3.63
C VAL A 72 8.16 6.07 -3.51
N ALA A 73 9.43 6.09 -3.90
CA ALA A 73 10.32 4.94 -3.77
C ALA A 73 10.54 4.54 -2.30
N LEU A 74 10.74 5.51 -1.41
CA LEU A 74 10.90 5.27 0.02
C LEU A 74 9.64 4.66 0.65
N THR A 75 8.46 5.19 0.34
CA THR A 75 7.18 4.66 0.80
C THR A 75 6.98 3.23 0.33
N ALA A 76 7.24 2.93 -0.95
CA ALA A 76 7.12 1.58 -1.48
C ALA A 76 8.15 0.61 -0.84
N PHE A 77 9.37 1.08 -0.56
CA PHE A 77 10.40 0.31 0.14
C PHE A 77 10.00 -0.04 1.58
N ILE A 78 9.50 0.94 2.34
CA ILE A 78 8.99 0.73 3.70
C ILE A 78 7.79 -0.23 3.68
N GLY A 79 6.87 -0.07 2.73
CA GLY A 79 5.75 -0.99 2.54
C GLY A 79 6.21 -2.42 2.26
N PHE A 80 7.19 -2.60 1.38
CA PHE A 80 7.77 -3.90 1.06
C PHE A 80 8.46 -4.57 2.26
N THR A 81 9.37 -3.86 2.93
CA THR A 81 10.07 -4.41 4.11
C THR A 81 9.10 -4.75 5.24
N THR A 82 8.09 -3.90 5.46
CA THR A 82 7.02 -4.16 6.44
C THR A 82 6.20 -5.39 6.05
N SER A 83 5.92 -5.60 4.77
CA SER A 83 5.21 -6.80 4.30
C SER A 83 5.99 -8.08 4.61
N ILE A 84 7.32 -8.07 4.46
CA ILE A 84 8.20 -9.21 4.80
C ILE A 84 8.11 -9.52 6.29
N PHE A 85 8.24 -8.49 7.13
CA PHE A 85 8.19 -8.65 8.59
C PHE A 85 6.79 -9.08 9.08
N SER A 86 5.73 -8.55 8.46
CA SER A 86 4.35 -8.84 8.84
C SER A 86 3.99 -10.31 8.69
N ARG A 87 4.60 -11.02 7.72
CA ARG A 87 4.27 -12.40 7.39
C ARG A 87 4.47 -13.38 8.57
N PRO A 88 5.68 -13.51 9.16
CA PRO A 88 5.87 -14.37 10.32
C PRO A 88 5.14 -13.84 11.57
N TYR A 89 5.09 -12.51 11.74
CA TYR A 89 4.44 -11.89 12.90
C TYR A 89 2.94 -12.23 12.98
N MET A 90 2.20 -12.01 11.89
CA MET A 90 0.76 -12.28 11.84
C MET A 90 0.44 -13.78 11.91
N ARG A 91 1.37 -14.64 11.47
CA ARG A 91 1.24 -16.09 11.63
C ARG A 91 1.31 -16.49 13.11
N ILE A 92 2.32 -16.00 13.84
CA ILE A 92 2.46 -16.24 15.28
C ILE A 92 1.23 -15.75 16.04
N GLU A 93 0.72 -14.57 15.69
CA GLU A 93 -0.45 -13.98 16.36
C GLU A 93 -1.76 -14.74 16.06
N ARG A 94 -1.87 -15.32 14.87
CA ARG A 94 -2.94 -16.27 14.52
C ARG A 94 -2.80 -17.56 15.32
N ASP A 95 -1.60 -18.12 15.44
CA ASP A 95 -1.31 -19.36 16.16
C ASP A 95 -1.59 -19.20 17.68
N HIS A 96 -1.39 -18.00 18.23
CA HIS A 96 -1.80 -17.62 19.59
C HIS A 96 -3.31 -17.37 19.76
N GLY A 97 -4.11 -17.52 18.70
CA GLY A 97 -5.58 -17.39 18.75
C GLY A 97 -6.10 -15.96 18.88
N ARG A 98 -5.24 -14.94 18.74
CA ARG A 98 -5.63 -13.53 18.89
C ARG A 98 -6.24 -12.92 17.62
N LEU A 99 -5.94 -13.52 16.46
CA LEU A 99 -6.48 -13.10 15.17
C LEU A 99 -7.41 -14.16 14.59
N THR A 100 -8.68 -13.78 14.42
CA THR A 100 -9.60 -14.59 13.63
C THR A 100 -9.20 -14.54 12.16
N PRO A 101 -9.57 -15.56 11.38
CA PRO A 101 -9.41 -15.53 9.94
C PRO A 101 -9.91 -14.18 9.39
N ALA A 102 -11.20 -13.82 9.58
CA ALA A 102 -11.80 -12.60 9.03
C ALA A 102 -10.95 -11.32 9.21
N ARG A 103 -10.30 -11.17 10.38
CA ARG A 103 -9.41 -10.04 10.70
C ARG A 103 -8.12 -10.08 9.90
N LEU A 104 -7.51 -11.25 9.69
CA LEU A 104 -6.30 -11.39 8.86
C LEU A 104 -6.55 -10.98 7.40
N ARG A 105 -7.74 -11.26 6.86
CA ARG A 105 -8.14 -10.77 5.53
C ARG A 105 -8.28 -9.25 5.49
N LEU A 106 -8.91 -8.68 6.51
CA LEU A 106 -9.04 -7.23 6.64
C LEU A 106 -7.64 -6.59 6.70
N TYR A 107 -6.73 -7.15 7.49
CA TYR A 107 -5.35 -6.70 7.60
C TYR A 107 -4.66 -6.63 6.22
N HIS A 108 -4.63 -7.73 5.47
CA HIS A 108 -3.94 -7.77 4.18
C HIS A 108 -4.56 -6.84 3.13
N SER A 109 -5.89 -6.74 3.10
CA SER A 109 -6.58 -5.83 2.18
C SER A 109 -6.33 -4.37 2.56
N MET A 110 -6.51 -4.00 3.83
CA MET A 110 -6.28 -2.62 4.31
C MET A 110 -4.80 -2.22 4.23
N PHE A 111 -3.87 -3.15 4.36
CA PHE A 111 -2.44 -2.90 4.12
C PHE A 111 -2.18 -2.40 2.69
N GLN A 112 -2.83 -3.02 1.70
CA GLN A 112 -2.69 -2.59 0.30
C GLN A 112 -3.45 -1.30 0.02
N VAL A 113 -4.64 -1.11 0.60
CA VAL A 113 -5.38 0.16 0.50
C VAL A 113 -4.57 1.31 1.08
N PHE A 114 -3.96 1.13 2.24
CA PHE A 114 -3.10 2.13 2.87
C PHE A 114 -1.89 2.47 1.99
N ASN A 115 -1.19 1.46 1.45
CA ASN A 115 -0.09 1.71 0.52
C ASN A 115 -0.55 2.46 -0.73
N PHE A 116 -1.70 2.07 -1.31
CA PHE A 116 -2.29 2.75 -2.45
C PHE A 116 -2.56 4.23 -2.15
N THR A 117 -3.23 4.53 -1.05
CA THR A 117 -3.62 5.90 -0.70
C THR A 117 -2.40 6.78 -0.43
N MET A 118 -1.37 6.24 0.22
CA MET A 118 -0.11 6.96 0.44
C MET A 118 0.59 7.28 -0.89
N LEU A 119 0.67 6.33 -1.81
CA LEU A 119 1.26 6.55 -3.14
C LEU A 119 0.42 7.51 -3.98
N LEU A 120 -0.92 7.42 -3.89
CA LEU A 120 -1.84 8.33 -4.58
C LEU A 120 -1.69 9.77 -4.09
N ALA A 121 -1.60 9.97 -2.77
CA ALA A 121 -1.43 11.29 -2.16
C ALA A 121 -0.11 11.95 -2.59
N LEU A 122 0.95 11.15 -2.76
CA LEU A 122 2.22 11.65 -3.27
C LEU A 122 2.13 12.00 -4.75
N LEU A 123 1.54 11.15 -5.59
CA LEU A 123 1.59 11.32 -7.05
C LEU A 123 0.56 12.32 -7.60
N THR A 124 -0.52 12.61 -6.85
CA THR A 124 -1.59 13.47 -7.35
C THR A 124 -1.24 14.95 -7.29
N ASN A 125 -1.64 15.68 -8.32
CA ASN A 125 -1.53 17.13 -8.42
C ASN A 125 -2.88 17.83 -8.18
N ASN A 126 -3.91 17.07 -7.77
CA ASN A 126 -5.25 17.61 -7.53
C ASN A 126 -5.54 17.59 -6.02
N MET A 127 -5.81 18.76 -5.44
CA MET A 127 -6.11 18.91 -4.02
C MET A 127 -7.31 18.07 -3.55
N GLY A 128 -8.33 17.88 -4.39
CA GLY A 128 -9.49 17.04 -4.08
C GLY A 128 -9.12 15.56 -4.00
N ILE A 129 -8.33 15.05 -4.94
CA ILE A 129 -7.85 13.66 -4.91
C ILE A 129 -6.90 13.44 -3.72
N LEU A 130 -6.03 14.42 -3.44
CA LEU A 130 -5.13 14.38 -2.29
C LEU A 130 -5.92 14.27 -0.98
N TRP A 131 -6.96 15.09 -0.82
CA TRP A 131 -7.81 15.04 0.37
C TRP A 131 -8.53 13.70 0.51
N VAL A 132 -9.12 13.18 -0.57
CA VAL A 132 -9.78 11.86 -0.55
C VAL A 132 -8.77 10.75 -0.22
N ALA A 133 -7.55 10.82 -0.74
CA ALA A 133 -6.50 9.85 -0.45
C ALA A 133 -6.11 9.88 1.03
N LEU A 134 -5.99 11.06 1.63
CA LEU A 134 -5.71 11.19 3.07
C LEU A 134 -6.82 10.61 3.94
N GLU A 135 -8.09 10.91 3.64
CA GLU A 135 -9.22 10.35 4.38
C GLU A 135 -9.35 8.82 4.20
N ALA A 136 -9.06 8.32 3.00
CA ALA A 136 -9.02 6.89 2.77
C ALA A 136 -7.87 6.22 3.57
N ALA A 137 -6.73 6.90 3.71
CA ALA A 137 -5.62 6.43 4.53
C ALA A 137 -6.01 6.39 6.03
N THR A 138 -6.68 7.44 6.54
CA THR A 138 -7.15 7.47 7.94
C THR A 138 -8.20 6.39 8.21
N LEU A 139 -9.16 6.18 7.30
CA LEU A 139 -10.13 5.08 7.42
C LEU A 139 -9.44 3.71 7.42
N ALA A 140 -8.45 3.51 6.56
CA ALA A 140 -7.69 2.26 6.51
C ALA A 140 -6.93 1.99 7.82
N THR A 141 -6.31 3.02 8.42
CA THR A 141 -5.59 2.86 9.69
C THR A 141 -6.51 2.62 10.86
N VAL A 142 -7.67 3.29 10.94
CA VAL A 142 -8.68 3.02 11.97
C VAL A 142 -9.13 1.57 11.94
N LEU A 143 -9.37 1.02 10.74
CA LEU A 143 -9.72 -0.39 10.58
C LEU A 143 -8.57 -1.32 11.00
N LEU A 144 -7.31 -0.96 10.71
CA LEU A 144 -6.13 -1.72 11.12
C LEU A 144 -5.86 -1.68 12.62
N VAL A 145 -6.10 -0.54 13.29
CA VAL A 145 -5.94 -0.40 14.74
C VAL A 145 -7.02 -1.18 15.48
N SER A 146 -8.26 -1.15 14.97
CA SER A 146 -9.39 -1.90 15.54
C SER A 146 -9.28 -3.43 15.40
N LEU A 147 -8.22 -3.96 14.77
CA LEU A 147 -8.02 -5.37 14.48
C LEU A 147 -8.04 -6.25 15.74
N TYR A 148 -7.42 -5.80 16.82
CA TYR A 148 -7.29 -6.57 18.05
C TYR A 148 -8.52 -6.48 18.95
N ARG A 149 -9.35 -5.44 18.79
CA ARG A 149 -10.55 -5.16 19.62
C ARG A 149 -10.28 -5.32 21.13
N THR A 150 -9.10 -4.95 21.58
CA THR A 150 -8.77 -4.85 23.01
C THR A 150 -9.01 -3.41 23.48
N PRO A 151 -9.32 -3.17 24.76
CA PRO A 151 -9.46 -1.81 25.31
C PRO A 151 -8.22 -0.95 24.99
N ALA A 152 -7.03 -1.53 25.16
CA ALA A 152 -5.75 -0.88 24.83
C ALA A 152 -5.51 -0.63 23.33
N SER A 153 -6.38 -1.09 22.42
CA SER A 153 -6.31 -0.77 20.99
C SER A 153 -7.28 0.33 20.55
N LEU A 154 -8.17 0.79 21.46
CA LEU A 154 -9.16 1.84 21.21
C LEU A 154 -8.83 3.15 21.95
N GLU A 155 -7.75 3.15 22.74
CA GLU A 155 -7.14 4.31 23.42
C GLU A 155 -5.99 4.88 22.58
#